data_AF-A0AAJ4JNW8-F1
#
_entry.id   AF-A0AAJ4JNW8-F1
#
_cell.length_a   1.000
_cell.length_b   1.000
_cell.length_c   1.000
_cell.angle_alpha   90.00
_cell.angle_beta   90.00
_cell.angle_gamma   90.00
#
_symmetry.space_group_name_H-M   'P 1'
#
loop_
_entity.id
_entity.type
_entity.pdbx_description
1 polymer ?
#
loop_
_entity_poly.entity_id
_entity_poly.type
_entity_poly.pdbx_seq_one_letter_code
_entity_poly.pdbx_strand_id
1 'polypeptide(L)' 'MNIGKLFILLGLLFLVIGIIWTIIGKLPGDITIKKGNFVFHFPIVTSITVSIILTLLFYIFGKFR' A
#
# COMPACT_ATOMS: atom_id res chain seq x y z
N MET A 1 -15.91 -10.38 14.73
CA MET A 1 -15.69 -8.91 14.79
C MET A 1 -16.96 -8.23 14.28
N ASN A 2 -17.52 -7.24 14.98
CA ASN A 2 -18.75 -6.57 14.50
C ASN A 2 -18.52 -6.03 13.08
N ILE A 3 -19.44 -6.33 12.15
CA ILE A 3 -19.32 -5.97 10.72
C ILE A 3 -19.00 -4.47 10.57
N GLY A 4 -19.61 -3.61 11.39
CA GLY A 4 -19.36 -2.17 11.38
C GLY A 4 -17.92 -1.77 11.69
N LYS A 5 -17.25 -2.45 12.64
CA LYS A 5 -15.82 -2.21 12.91
C LYS A 5 -14.92 -2.62 11.74
N LEU A 6 -15.32 -3.63 10.97
CA LEU A 6 -14.58 -4.07 9.79
C LEU A 6 -14.64 -3.01 8.69
N PHE A 7 -15.82 -2.45 8.40
CA PHE A 7 -15.98 -1.37 7.43
C PHE A 7 -15.23 -0.09 7.83
N ILE A 8 -15.24 0.27 9.12
CA ILE A 8 -14.49 1.42 9.63
C ILE A 8 -12.98 1.22 9.43
N LEU A 9 -12.47 0.03 9.74
CA LEU A 9 -11.05 -0.29 9.56
C LEU A 9 -10.63 -0.27 8.08
N LEU A 10 -11.47 -0.81 7.19
CA LEU A 10 -11.26 -0.81 5.75
C LEU A 10 -11.26 0.62 5.17
N GLY A 11 -12.20 1.45 5.61
CA GLY A 11 -12.24 2.86 5.23
C GLY A 11 -10.99 3.63 5.68
N LEU A 12 -10.53 3.39 6.91
CA LEU A 12 -9.31 4.01 7.42
C LEU A 12 -8.07 3.59 6.61
N LEU A 13 -7.99 2.31 6.23
CA LEU A 13 -6.91 1.77 5.40
C LEU A 13 -6.88 2.45 4.02
N PHE A 14 -8.02 2.56 3.34
CA PHE A 14 -8.10 3.25 2.06
C PHE A 14 -7.74 4.74 2.16
N LEU A 15 -8.10 5.39 3.27
CA LEU A 15 -7.78 6.78 3.52
C LEU A 15 -6.26 6.98 3.66
N VAL A 16 -5.58 6.11 4.41
CA VAL A 16 -4.11 6.12 4.55
C VAL A 16 -3.43 5.89 3.19
N ILE A 17 -3.92 4.94 2.39
CA ILE A 17 -3.40 4.67 1.04
C ILE A 17 -3.58 5.89 0.14
N GLY A 18 -4.76 6.53 0.16
CA GLY A 18 -5.04 7.72 -0.64
C GLY A 18 -4.20 8.94 -0.25
N ILE A 19 -3.93 9.12 1.04
CA ILE A 19 -3.03 10.17 1.55
C ILE A 19 -1.60 9.90 1.10
N ILE A 20 -1.11 8.66 1.26
CA ILE A 20 0.21 8.26 0.78
C ILE A 20 0.29 8.54 -0.72
N TRP A 21 -0.67 8.09 -1.52
CA TRP A 21 -0.68 8.30 -2.97
C TRP A 21 -0.67 9.79 -3.38
N THR A 22 -1.38 10.64 -2.64
CA THR A 22 -1.45 12.09 -2.87
C THR A 22 -0.16 12.81 -2.49
N ILE A 23 0.37 12.54 -1.30
CA ILE A 23 1.59 13.21 -0.80
C ILE A 23 2.82 12.77 -1.60
N ILE A 24 2.79 11.54 -2.11
CA ILE A 24 3.90 10.89 -2.78
C ILE A 24 3.76 10.97 -4.31
N GLY A 25 2.93 11.89 -4.84
CA GLY A 25 2.48 11.99 -6.25
C GLY A 25 3.55 11.87 -7.38
N LYS A 26 4.84 11.96 -7.05
CA LYS A 26 5.94 11.21 -7.67
C LYS A 26 6.85 10.72 -6.54
N LEU A 27 6.94 9.43 -6.27
CA LEU A 27 7.75 8.93 -5.16
C LEU A 27 9.22 9.29 -5.40
N PRO A 28 9.88 10.12 -4.56
CA PRO A 28 11.32 10.14 -4.47
C PRO A 28 11.73 8.86 -3.72
N GLY A 29 11.70 7.73 -4.43
CA GLY A 29 11.80 6.38 -3.84
C GLY A 29 11.57 5.27 -4.88
N ASP A 30 10.88 5.58 -5.99
CA ASP A 30 11.03 4.81 -7.22
C ASP A 30 12.44 5.08 -7.73
N ILE A 31 13.39 4.20 -7.37
CA ILE A 31 14.75 4.23 -7.88
C ILE A 31 14.62 4.06 -9.39
N THR A 32 14.62 5.20 -10.08
CA THR A 32 14.54 5.28 -11.53
C THR A 32 15.96 5.52 -12.00
N ILE A 33 16.73 4.43 -12.10
CA ILE A 33 18.09 4.51 -12.63
C ILE A 33 17.95 4.63 -14.14
N LYS A 34 18.16 5.84 -14.65
CA LYS A 34 18.33 6.10 -16.08
C LYS A 34 19.82 6.09 -16.40
N LYS A 35 20.27 5.05 -17.10
CA LYS A 35 21.63 4.96 -17.64
C LYS A 35 21.53 4.80 -19.16
N GLY A 36 21.67 5.89 -19.90
CA GLY A 36 21.49 5.91 -21.36
C GLY A 36 20.07 5.52 -21.78
N ASN A 37 19.94 4.48 -22.62
CA ASN A 37 18.65 3.91 -23.06
C ASN A 37 17.96 3.00 -22.02
N PHE A 38 18.61 2.69 -20.90
CA PHE A 38 18.05 1.78 -19.90
C PHE A 38 17.36 2.54 -18.77
N VAL A 39 16.08 2.25 -18.54
CA VAL A 39 15.28 2.83 -17.47
C VAL A 39 14.84 1.69 -16.56
N PHE A 40 15.45 1.58 -15.37
CA PHE A 40 15.03 0.63 -14.35
C PHE A 40 14.20 1.35 -13.30
N HIS A 41 12.93 0.99 -13.14
CA HIS A 41 12.03 1.52 -12.13
C HIS A 41 11.87 0.48 -11.02
N PHE A 42 12.25 0.83 -9.78
CA PHE A 42 12.09 -0.07 -8.64
C PHE A 42 11.12 0.51 -7.59
N PRO A 43 9.85 0.06 -7.57
CA PRO A 43 8.80 0.66 -6.76
C PRO A 43 8.72 0.08 -5.34
N ILE A 44 9.74 0.37 -4.53
CA ILE A 44 9.92 -0.16 -3.16
C ILE A 44 8.72 0.13 -2.27
N VAL A 45 8.27 1.39 -2.26
CA VAL A 45 7.21 1.84 -1.36
C VAL A 45 5.85 1.25 -1.76
N THR A 46 5.63 1.06 -3.06
CA THR A 46 4.42 0.41 -3.59
C THR A 46 4.38 -1.05 -3.14
N SER A 47 5.49 -1.78 -3.24
CA SER A 47 5.59 -3.16 -2.76
C SER A 47 5.35 -3.29 -1.25
N ILE A 48 5.91 -2.37 -0.45
CA ILE A 48 5.70 -2.35 1.02
C ILE A 48 4.23 -2.07 1.35
N THR A 49 3.62 -1.10 0.68
CA THR A 49 2.21 -0.75 0.88
C THR A 49 1.30 -1.93 0.58
N VAL A 50 1.49 -2.56 -0.59
CA VAL A 50 0.73 -3.75 -0.98
C VAL A 50 0.93 -4.88 0.03
N SER A 51 2.16 -5.11 0.51
CA SER A 51 2.44 -6.14 1.52
C SER A 51 1.68 -5.90 2.81
N ILE A 52 1.69 -4.67 3.35
CA ILE A 52 0.97 -4.33 4.59
C ILE A 52 -0.54 -4.54 4.42
N ILE A 53 -1.11 -4.12 3.30
CA ILE A 53 -2.54 -4.32 2.99
C ILE A 53 -2.88 -5.81 2.98
N LEU A 54 -2.08 -6.60 2.26
CA LEU A 54 -2.30 -8.04 2.13
C LEU A 54 -2.17 -8.75 3.47
N THR A 55 -1.17 -8.39 4.27
CA THR A 55 -0.99 -8.89 5.63
C THR A 55 -2.19 -8.54 6.51
N LEU A 56 -2.71 -7.31 6.43
CA LEU A 56 -3.88 -6.90 7.21
C LEU A 56 -5.14 -7.64 6.78
N LEU A 57 -5.35 -7.83 5.48
CA LEU A 57 -6.44 -8.64 4.94
C LEU A 57 -6.34 -10.08 5.45
N PHE A 58 -5.19 -10.74 5.32
CA PHE A 58 -5.00 -12.10 5.81
C PHE A 58 -5.14 -12.20 7.33
N TYR A 59 -4.69 -11.20 8.09
CA TYR A 59 -4.87 -11.17 9.53
C TYR A 59 -6.37 -11.08 9.91
N ILE A 60 -7.15 -10.27 9.20
CA ILE A 60 -8.59 -10.13 9.44
C ILE A 60 -9.33 -11.41 9.03
N PHE A 61 -9.06 -11.94 7.83
CA PHE A 61 -9.71 -13.18 7.35
C PHE A 61 -9.31 -14.40 8.18
N GLY A 62 -8.03 -14.52 8.56
CA GLY A 62 -7.54 -15.59 9.42
C GLY A 62 -8.12 -15.54 10.82
N LYS A 63 -8.43 -14.35 11.34
CA LYS A 63 -9.09 -14.14 12.64
C LYS A 63 -10.61 -14.37 12.60
N PHE A 64 -11.21 -14.50 11.41
CA PHE A 64 -12.63 -14.81 11.23
C PHE A 64 -12.93 -16.31 11.24
N ARG A 65 -11.91 -17.17 11.29
CA ARG A 65 -12.00 -18.60 11.60
C ARG A 65 -11.76 -18.82 13.09
#